data_AF-A0A6B3NTW0-F1
#
_entry.id   AF-A0A6B3NTW0-F1
#
_cell.length_a   1.000
_cell.length_b   1.000
_cell.length_c   1.000
_cell.angle_alpha   90.00
_cell.angle_beta   90.00
_cell.angle_gamma   90.00
#
_symmetry.space_group_name_H-M   'P 1'
#
loop_
_entity.id
_entity.type
_entity.pdbx_description
1 polymer ?
#
loop_
_entity_poly.entity_id
_entity_poly.type
_entity_poly.pdbx_seq_one_letter_code
_entity_poly.pdbx_strand_id
1 'polypeptide(L)'
;MIKIVPDPPLATPRKPAYTAFGCCNGNHPPLFSVCDGIELEDALVHLSLQIQCAKQTTAQACERADEQFKNLLMATQHSLELSNALIESVLDGMEAKAASK
;
A
#
# COMPACT_ATOMS: atom_id res chain seq x y z
N MET A 1 -45.26 -19.91 2.99
CA MET A 1 -44.49 -18.96 2.18
C MET A 1 -43.11 -18.81 2.80
N ILE A 2 -42.09 -19.46 2.24
CA ILE A 2 -40.70 -19.16 2.59
C ILE A 2 -40.34 -17.86 1.87
N LYS A 3 -40.16 -16.77 2.61
CA LYS A 3 -39.50 -15.60 2.05
C LYS A 3 -38.06 -16.02 1.79
N ILE A 4 -37.71 -16.21 0.52
CA ILE A 4 -36.31 -16.29 0.10
C ILE A 4 -35.71 -14.94 0.50
N VAL A 5 -34.95 -14.95 1.60
CA VAL A 5 -34.17 -13.80 2.02
C VAL A 5 -33.09 -13.66 0.95
N PRO A 6 -33.01 -12.53 0.23
CA PRO A 6 -31.92 -12.31 -0.70
C PRO A 6 -30.61 -12.40 0.08
N ASP A 7 -29.67 -13.22 -0.40
CA ASP A 7 -28.33 -13.25 0.18
C ASP A 7 -27.80 -11.81 0.27
N PRO A 8 -27.21 -11.42 1.42
CA PRO A 8 -26.62 -10.10 1.56
C PRO A 8 -25.60 -9.91 0.43
N PRO A 9 -25.54 -8.73 -0.21
CA PRO A 9 -24.63 -8.50 -1.32
C PRO A 9 -23.22 -8.84 -0.85
N LEU A 10 -22.56 -9.74 -1.57
CA LEU A 10 -21.16 -10.05 -1.36
C LEU A 10 -20.41 -8.71 -1.32
N ALA A 11 -19.71 -8.45 -0.21
CA ALA A 11 -18.88 -7.26 -0.08
C ALA A 11 -18.05 -7.11 -1.37
N THR A 12 -18.27 -6.02 -2.09
CA THR A 12 -17.59 -5.78 -3.36
C THR A 12 -16.08 -5.84 -3.11
N PRO A 13 -15.32 -6.65 -3.86
CA PRO A 13 -13.88 -6.71 -3.72
C PRO A 13 -13.32 -5.30 -3.84
N ARG A 14 -12.50 -4.91 -2.86
CA ARG A 14 -11.86 -3.60 -2.89
C ARG A 14 -10.73 -3.71 -3.89
N LYS A 15 -10.71 -2.81 -4.88
CA LYS A 15 -9.70 -2.78 -5.93
C LYS A 15 -9.13 -1.38 -6.04
N PRO A 16 -7.82 -1.23 -6.30
CA PRO A 16 -7.26 0.07 -6.60
C PRO A 16 -7.90 0.61 -7.88
N ALA A 17 -8.07 1.93 -7.92
CA ALA A 17 -8.47 2.61 -9.15
C ALA A 17 -7.25 2.73 -10.09
N TYR A 18 -7.50 2.64 -11.39
CA TYR A 18 -6.46 2.93 -12.38
C TYR A 18 -5.90 4.33 -12.13
N THR A 19 -4.59 4.40 -11.87
CA THR A 19 -3.93 5.67 -11.55
C THR A 19 -2.59 5.74 -12.26
N ALA A 20 -2.50 6.57 -13.30
CA ALA A 20 -1.25 6.85 -14.00
C ALA A 20 -0.35 7.78 -13.15
N PHE A 21 0.96 7.55 -13.16
CA PHE A 21 1.94 8.41 -12.49
C PHE A 21 3.23 8.53 -13.32
N GLY A 22 4.07 9.51 -12.98
CA GLY A 22 5.28 9.80 -13.77
C GLY A 22 4.97 10.28 -15.20
N CYS A 23 3.82 10.91 -15.40
CA CYS A 23 3.40 11.39 -16.71
C CYS A 23 4.22 12.60 -17.16
N CYS A 24 4.76 12.58 -18.37
CA CYS A 24 5.46 13.72 -18.98
C CYS A 24 4.47 14.72 -19.58
N ASN A 25 3.60 15.32 -18.76
CA ASN A 25 2.58 16.30 -19.18
C ASN A 25 1.74 15.87 -20.40
N GLY A 26 1.50 14.56 -20.56
CA GLY A 26 0.71 14.01 -21.66
C GLY A 26 1.42 13.95 -23.01
N ASN A 27 2.74 14.17 -23.07
CA ASN A 27 3.51 14.12 -24.32
C ASN A 27 3.63 12.71 -24.90
N HIS A 28 3.34 11.68 -24.09
CA HIS A 28 3.24 10.27 -24.49
C HIS A 28 2.32 9.51 -23.50
N PRO A 29 1.85 8.29 -23.86
CA PRO A 29 1.13 7.42 -22.93
C PRO A 29 1.93 7.16 -21.64
N PRO A 30 1.27 6.98 -20.48
CA PRO A 30 1.96 6.75 -19.22
C PRO A 30 2.80 5.48 -19.26
N LEU A 31 4.04 5.56 -18.76
CA LEU A 31 4.93 4.41 -18.67
C LEU A 31 4.63 3.56 -17.42
N PHE A 32 4.17 4.20 -16.35
CA PHE A 32 3.83 3.55 -15.08
C PHE A 32 2.40 3.88 -14.67
N SER A 33 1.72 2.87 -14.13
CA SER A 33 0.37 3.00 -13.59
C SER A 33 0.11 1.99 -12.49
N VAL A 34 -0.72 2.37 -11.53
CA VAL A 34 -1.44 1.40 -10.71
C VAL A 34 -2.56 0.83 -11.57
N CYS A 35 -2.52 -0.47 -11.85
CA CYS A 35 -3.56 -1.14 -12.65
C CYS A 35 -4.82 -1.34 -11.79
N ASP A 36 -5.99 -1.15 -12.39
CA ASP A 36 -7.24 -1.60 -11.79
C ASP A 36 -7.36 -3.13 -11.89
N GLY A 37 -8.39 -3.69 -11.26
CA GLY A 37 -8.67 -5.12 -11.35
C GLY A 37 -7.85 -6.02 -10.43
N ILE A 38 -6.71 -5.55 -9.92
CA ILE A 38 -5.89 -6.24 -8.91
C ILE A 38 -6.64 -6.28 -7.56
N GLU A 39 -6.54 -7.38 -6.82
CA GLU A 39 -7.07 -7.44 -5.46
C GLU A 39 -6.28 -6.48 -4.54
N LEU A 40 -6.99 -5.78 -3.65
CA LEU A 40 -6.36 -4.77 -2.79
C LEU A 40 -5.27 -5.38 -1.90
N GLU A 41 -5.47 -6.62 -1.43
CA GLU A 41 -4.53 -7.43 -0.68
C GLU A 41 -3.17 -7.50 -1.40
N ASP A 42 -3.18 -7.92 -2.66
CA ASP A 42 -1.96 -8.05 -3.47
C ASP A 42 -1.27 -6.69 -3.67
N ALA A 43 -2.06 -5.64 -3.93
CA ALA A 43 -1.52 -4.28 -4.08
C ALA A 43 -0.84 -3.79 -2.78
N LEU A 44 -1.43 -4.10 -1.61
CA LEU A 44 -0.86 -3.76 -0.30
C LEU A 44 0.40 -4.57 0.01
N VAL A 45 0.46 -5.84 -0.38
CA VAL A 45 1.69 -6.66 -0.28
C VAL A 45 2.82 -6.09 -1.15
N HIS A 46 2.52 -5.63 -2.36
CA HIS A 46 3.52 -4.96 -3.19
C HIS A 46 3.99 -3.62 -2.57
N LEU A 47 3.07 -2.86 -1.96
CA LEU A 47 3.42 -1.62 -1.27
C LEU A 47 4.31 -1.87 -0.03
N SER A 48 4.05 -2.93 0.74
CA SER A 48 4.90 -3.27 1.90
C SER A 48 6.33 -3.64 1.47
N LEU A 49 6.49 -4.37 0.36
CA LEU A 49 7.81 -4.64 -0.23
C LEU A 49 8.53 -3.34 -0.61
N GLN A 50 7.83 -2.40 -1.26
CA GLN A 50 8.41 -1.11 -1.63
C GLN A 50 8.83 -0.29 -0.40
N ILE A 51 8.02 -0.30 0.66
CA ILE A 51 8.37 0.35 1.93
C ILE A 51 9.57 -0.32 2.58
N GLN A 52 9.68 -1.64 2.54
CA GLN A 52 10.85 -2.35 3.05
C GLN A 52 12.13 -1.93 2.32
N CYS A 53 12.09 -1.77 0.99
CA CYS A 53 13.21 -1.21 0.23
C CYS A 53 13.53 0.23 0.66
N ALA A 54 12.51 1.08 0.87
CA ALA A 54 12.70 2.44 1.34
C ALA A 54 13.32 2.49 2.76
N LYS A 55 12.90 1.60 3.67
CA LYS A 55 13.46 1.48 5.03
C LYS A 55 14.93 1.08 4.98
N GLN A 56 15.27 0.08 4.16
CA GLN A 56 16.66 -0.39 4.02
C GLN A 56 17.58 0.69 3.45
N THR A 57 17.14 1.39 2.42
CA THR A 57 17.93 2.47 1.79
C THR A 57 18.06 3.69 2.71
N THR A 58 17.00 4.05 3.44
CA THR A 58 17.03 5.15 4.43
C THR A 58 17.96 4.82 5.60
N ALA A 59 17.93 3.58 6.10
CA ALA A 59 18.83 3.12 7.15
C ALA A 59 20.30 3.20 6.70
N GLN A 60 20.63 2.70 5.50
CA GLN A 60 21.98 2.80 4.95
C GLN A 60 22.42 4.25 4.71
N ALA A 61 21.51 5.13 4.31
CA ALA A 61 21.80 6.55 4.18
C ALA A 61 22.10 7.18 5.55
N CYS A 62 21.36 6.80 6.59
CA CYS A 62 21.51 7.30 7.96
C CYS A 62 22.88 6.96 8.55
N GLU A 63 23.45 5.80 8.21
CA GLU A 63 24.81 5.39 8.61
C GLU A 63 25.92 6.26 8.02
N ARG A 64 25.65 6.94 6.88
CA ARG A 64 26.65 7.72 6.13
C ARG A 64 26.44 9.23 6.23
N ALA A 65 25.35 9.66 6.83
CA ALA A 65 24.96 11.07 6.92
C ALA A 65 25.71 11.80 8.04
N ASP A 66 25.91 13.11 7.85
CA ASP A 66 26.29 14.00 8.94
C ASP A 66 25.14 14.19 9.94
N GLU A 67 25.42 14.84 11.07
CA GLU A 67 24.43 15.02 12.15
C GLU A 67 23.18 15.78 11.70
N GLN A 68 23.30 16.73 10.78
CA GLN A 68 22.17 17.52 10.31
C GLN A 68 21.22 16.66 9.47
N PHE A 69 21.75 15.88 8.53
CA PHE A 69 20.93 15.00 7.69
C PHE A 69 20.43 13.77 8.44
N LYS A 70 21.15 13.31 9.47
CA LYS A 70 20.75 12.15 10.28
C LYS A 70 19.36 12.32 10.89
N ASN A 71 19.04 13.50 11.43
CA ASN A 71 17.72 13.76 12.01
C ASN A 71 16.59 13.69 10.97
N LEU A 72 16.84 14.18 9.74
CA LEU A 72 15.88 14.11 8.64
C LEU A 72 15.64 12.67 8.17
N LEU A 73 16.71 11.87 8.11
CA LEU A 73 16.64 10.46 7.74
C LEU A 73 15.93 9.63 8.82
N MET A 74 16.17 9.92 10.10
CA MET A 74 15.44 9.30 11.19
C MET A 74 13.95 9.61 11.13
N ALA A 75 13.56 10.87 10.88
CA ALA A 75 12.15 11.24 10.68
C ALA A 75 11.51 10.46 9.51
N THR A 76 12.26 10.32 8.41
CA THR A 76 11.83 9.51 7.25
C THR A 76 11.64 8.05 7.64
N GLN A 77 12.60 7.46 8.35
CA GLN A 77 12.53 6.08 8.84
C GLN A 77 11.28 5.85 9.71
N HIS A 78 10.96 6.78 10.61
CA HIS A 78 9.75 6.70 11.42
C HIS A 78 8.47 6.77 10.58
N SER A 79 8.40 7.64 9.57
CA SER A 79 7.25 7.72 8.67
C SER A 79 7.04 6.42 7.86
N LEU A 80 8.13 5.76 7.45
CA LEU A 80 8.07 4.48 6.77
C LEU A 80 7.60 3.35 7.71
N GLU A 81 8.05 3.36 8.97
CA GLU A 81 7.58 2.40 9.98
C GLU A 81 6.07 2.51 10.21
N LEU A 82 5.56 3.73 10.38
CA LEU A 82 4.12 3.98 10.54
C LEU A 82 3.33 3.52 9.32
N SER A 83 3.85 3.75 8.11
CA SER A 83 3.20 3.32 6.88
C SER A 83 3.13 1.80 6.78
N ASN A 84 4.22 1.11 7.15
CA ASN A 84 4.25 -0.36 7.16
C ASN A 84 3.27 -0.94 8.19
N ALA A 85 3.26 -0.40 9.42
CA ALA A 85 2.35 -0.83 10.47
C ALA A 85 0.87 -0.64 10.09
N LEU A 86 0.54 0.45 9.39
CA LEU A 86 -0.80 0.67 8.87
C LEU A 86 -1.17 -0.37 7.81
N ILE A 87 -0.26 -0.71 6.90
CA ILE A 87 -0.51 -1.73 5.86
C ILE A 87 -0.75 -3.10 6.49
N GLU A 88 0.10 -3.51 7.43
CA GLU A 88 -0.06 -4.78 8.17
C GLU A 88 -1.41 -4.82 8.89
N SER A 89 -1.77 -3.76 9.62
CA SER A 89 -3.06 -3.67 10.30
C SER A 89 -4.26 -3.74 9.34
N VAL A 90 -4.15 -3.18 8.14
CA VAL A 90 -5.20 -3.24 7.12
C VAL A 90 -5.32 -4.65 6.55
N LEU A 91 -4.20 -5.31 6.24
CA LEU A 91 -4.17 -6.70 5.77
C LEU A 91 -4.77 -7.65 6.81
N ASP A 92 -4.33 -7.57 8.08
CA ASP A 92 -4.88 -8.35 9.19
C ASP A 92 -6.40 -8.15 9.33
N GLY A 93 -6.85 -6.89 9.22
CA GLY A 93 -8.26 -6.54 9.27
C GLY A 93 -9.09 -7.06 8.08
N MET A 94 -8.45 -7.33 6.94
CA MET A 94 -9.08 -7.94 5.76
C MET A 94 -9.16 -9.45 5.92
N GLU A 95 -8.09 -10.10 6.40
CA GLU A 95 -8.07 -11.53 6.72
C GLU A 95 -9.10 -11.91 7.80
N ALA A 96 -9.18 -11.14 8.88
CA ALA A 96 -10.16 -11.37 9.95
C ALA A 96 -11.61 -11.29 9.45
N LYS A 97 -11.90 -10.38 8.50
CA LYS A 97 -13.23 -10.27 7.88
C LYS A 97 -13.53 -11.41 6.93
N ALA A 98 -12.52 -11.92 6.22
CA ALA A 98 -12.67 -13.08 5.36
C ALA A 98 -12.94 -14.36 6.18
N ALA A 99 -12.28 -14.54 7.32
CA ALA A 99 -12.45 -15.70 8.21
C ALA A 99 -13.77 -15.69 8.99
N SER A 100 -14.40 -14.52 9.18
CA SER A 100 -15.70 -14.38 9.87
C SER A 100 -16.90 -14.67 8.95
N LYS A 101 -16.66 -15.07 7.70
CA LYS A 101 -17.68 -15.28 6.66
C LYS A 101 -17.80 -16.76 6.31
#